data_AF-A0AAD9D4H5-F1
#
_entry.id   AF-A0AAD9D4H5-F1
#
_cell.length_a   1.000
_cell.length_b   1.000
_cell.length_c   1.000
_cell.angle_alpha   90.00
_cell.angle_beta   90.00
_cell.angle_gamma   90.00
#
_symmetry.space_group_name_H-M   'P 1'
#
loop_
_entity.id
_entity.type
_entity.pdbx_description
1 polymer ?
#
loop_
_entity_poly.entity_id
_entity_poly.type
_entity_poly.pdbx_seq_one_letter_code
_entity_poly.pdbx_strand_id
1 'polypeptide(L)'
;MRHGRKKKLCSFEECTNQSQTGGVCTRHGAKRKLKLCSIEGCTNQVIKGGVCIRHGAKVKICSFEGCTNHAKKGGVCRRHGAKNQLCSQVGCTNGAVKGGVCMKHGAKVNLCSRAGC
;
A
#
# COMPACT_ATOMS: atom_id res chain seq x y z
N MET A 1 -18.64 -2.49 16.38
CA MET A 1 -18.38 -3.74 15.61
C MET A 1 -18.05 -3.39 14.17
N ARG A 2 -16.94 -3.88 13.59
CA ARG A 2 -16.65 -3.70 12.15
C ARG A 2 -17.29 -4.87 11.39
N HIS A 3 -18.38 -4.62 10.67
CA HIS A 3 -19.00 -5.63 9.81
C HIS A 3 -18.07 -5.97 8.64
N GLY A 4 -17.44 -7.14 8.71
CA GLY A 4 -16.61 -7.67 7.63
C GLY A 4 -17.49 -8.06 6.44
N ARG A 5 -17.54 -7.20 5.42
CA ARG A 5 -18.20 -7.54 4.14
C ARG A 5 -17.51 -8.75 3.52
N LYS A 6 -18.24 -9.85 3.28
CA LYS A 6 -17.74 -11.03 2.55
C LYS A 6 -17.15 -10.56 1.21
N LYS A 7 -15.90 -10.93 0.95
CA LYS A 7 -15.15 -10.52 -0.26
C LYS A 7 -15.69 -11.32 -1.45
N LYS A 8 -16.26 -10.63 -2.45
CA LYS A 8 -16.73 -11.27 -3.69
C LYS A 8 -15.55 -11.53 -4.64
N LEU A 9 -15.52 -12.70 -5.28
CA LEU A 9 -14.53 -13.03 -6.30
C LEU A 9 -14.90 -12.41 -7.65
N CYS A 10 -13.90 -12.28 -8.52
CA CYS A 10 -14.07 -11.79 -9.89
C CYS A 10 -15.02 -12.70 -10.66
N SER A 11 -15.97 -12.11 -11.39
CA SER A 11 -16.93 -12.83 -12.25
C SER A 11 -16.33 -13.43 -13.53
N PHE A 12 -15.00 -13.48 -13.65
CA PHE A 12 -14.34 -14.03 -14.83
C PHE A 12 -13.95 -15.48 -14.51
N GLU A 13 -14.21 -16.41 -15.43
CA GLU A 13 -13.92 -17.83 -15.24
C GLU A 13 -12.46 -18.04 -14.81
N GLU A 14 -12.26 -18.97 -13.88
CA GLU A 14 -10.95 -19.33 -13.29
C GLU A 14 -10.19 -18.17 -12.61
N CYS A 15 -10.84 -17.03 -12.36
CA CYS A 15 -10.21 -15.90 -11.70
C CYS A 15 -10.41 -15.94 -10.17
N THR A 16 -9.33 -16.27 -9.45
CA THR A 16 -9.34 -16.27 -7.97
C THR A 16 -9.12 -14.87 -7.36
N ASN A 17 -9.02 -13.82 -8.19
CA ASN A 17 -8.83 -12.45 -7.70
C ASN A 17 -10.11 -11.89 -7.07
N GLN A 18 -9.92 -11.02 -6.08
CA GLN A 18 -11.04 -10.30 -5.46
C GLN A 18 -11.65 -9.27 -6.42
N SER A 19 -12.97 -9.37 -6.63
CA SER A 19 -13.74 -8.35 -7.34
C SER A 19 -13.69 -6.99 -6.63
N GLN A 20 -13.67 -5.93 -7.42
CA GLN A 20 -13.76 -4.56 -6.96
C GLN A 20 -15.13 -3.99 -7.39
N THR A 21 -15.14 -2.81 -8.00
CA THR A 21 -16.34 -2.23 -8.58
C THR A 21 -16.73 -2.97 -9.86
N GLY A 22 -18.02 -3.30 -10.02
CA GLY A 22 -18.53 -3.93 -11.25
C GLY A 22 -18.33 -5.44 -11.35
N GLY A 23 -18.11 -6.14 -10.23
CA GLY A 23 -18.02 -7.62 -10.22
C GLY A 23 -16.70 -8.21 -10.73
N VAL A 24 -15.85 -7.40 -11.36
CA VAL A 24 -14.56 -7.83 -11.91
C VAL A 24 -13.38 -7.37 -11.05
N CYS A 25 -12.21 -7.98 -11.24
CA CYS A 25 -10.96 -7.53 -10.61
C CYS A 25 -10.26 -6.45 -11.45
N THR A 26 -9.23 -5.79 -10.92
CA THR A 26 -8.51 -4.73 -11.65
C THR A 26 -7.85 -5.22 -12.94
N ARG A 27 -7.47 -6.51 -13.00
CA ARG A 27 -6.92 -7.13 -14.21
C ARG A 27 -7.99 -7.32 -15.30
N HIS A 28 -9.24 -7.50 -14.89
CA HIS A 28 -10.38 -7.71 -15.78
C HIS A 28 -11.27 -6.46 -15.89
N GLY A 29 -10.66 -5.27 -15.80
CA GLY A 29 -11.34 -4.00 -16.11
C GLY A 29 -11.96 -3.25 -14.94
N ALA A 30 -11.78 -3.70 -13.69
CA ALA A 30 -12.29 -2.95 -12.56
C ALA A 30 -11.57 -1.60 -12.40
N LYS A 31 -12.27 -0.51 -12.70
CA LYS A 31 -11.76 0.85 -12.55
C LYS A 31 -11.64 1.19 -11.06
N ARG A 32 -10.44 1.59 -10.63
CA ARG A 32 -10.24 2.18 -9.31
C ARG A 32 -10.66 3.63 -9.36
N LYS A 33 -11.67 4.01 -8.57
CA LYS A 33 -12.01 5.43 -8.36
C LYS A 33 -10.88 6.08 -7.54
N LEU A 34 -10.09 6.93 -8.19
CA LEU A 34 -9.12 7.79 -7.50
C LEU A 34 -9.92 8.79 -6.66
N LYS A 35 -9.66 8.82 -5.35
CA LYS A 35 -10.22 9.85 -4.47
C LYS A 35 -9.35 11.09 -4.60
N LEU A 36 -9.91 12.16 -5.16
CA LEU A 36 -9.28 13.46 -5.29
C LEU A 36 -9.55 14.30 -4.06
N CYS A 37 -8.64 15.25 -3.81
CA CYS A 37 -8.75 16.21 -2.73
C CYS A 37 -10.11 16.92 -2.78
N SER A 38 -10.78 17.04 -1.64
CA SER A 38 -12.08 17.72 -1.52
C SER A 38 -12.02 19.25 -1.70
N ILE A 39 -10.88 19.81 -2.08
CA ILE A 39 -10.74 21.25 -2.34
C ILE A 39 -11.04 21.47 -3.82
N GLU A 40 -11.96 22.39 -4.10
CA GLU A 40 -12.36 22.77 -5.45
C GLU A 40 -11.14 23.11 -6.32
N GLY A 41 -11.11 22.60 -7.54
CA GLY A 41 -9.99 22.76 -8.48
C GLY A 41 -8.73 21.95 -8.16
N CYS A 42 -8.70 21.14 -7.09
CA CYS A 42 -7.54 20.32 -6.76
C CYS A 42 -7.59 18.93 -7.41
N THR A 43 -6.62 18.63 -8.26
CA THR A 43 -6.46 17.32 -8.92
C THR A 43 -5.57 16.35 -8.13
N ASN A 44 -5.07 16.75 -6.96
CA ASN A 44 -4.19 15.91 -6.14
C ASN A 44 -4.98 14.79 -5.46
N GLN A 45 -4.33 13.64 -5.28
CA GLN A 45 -4.92 12.50 -4.57
C GLN A 45 -5.07 12.77 -3.07
N VAL A 46 -6.18 12.30 -2.50
CA VAL A 46 -6.38 12.28 -1.04
C VAL A 46 -5.36 11.36 -0.38
N ILE A 47 -4.71 11.86 0.67
CA ILE A 47 -3.85 11.05 1.53
C ILE A 47 -4.64 10.56 2.74
N LYS A 48 -5.23 11.48 3.51
CA LYS A 48 -6.02 11.18 4.71
C LYS A 48 -6.98 12.33 4.99
N GLY A 49 -8.18 12.01 5.48
CA GLY A 49 -9.16 13.02 5.88
C GLY A 49 -9.78 13.81 4.72
N GLY A 50 -9.84 13.23 3.51
CA GLY A 50 -10.49 13.87 2.36
C GLY A 50 -9.62 14.89 1.61
N VAL A 51 -8.44 15.21 2.11
CA VAL A 51 -7.55 16.21 1.51
C VAL A 51 -6.20 15.62 1.08
N CYS A 52 -5.50 16.33 0.19
CA CYS A 52 -4.12 16.04 -0.19
C CYS A 52 -3.11 16.66 0.79
N ILE A 53 -1.83 16.33 0.66
CA ILE A 53 -0.78 16.85 1.55
C ILE A 53 -0.69 18.39 1.54
N ARG A 54 -0.89 19.02 0.36
CA ARG A 54 -0.88 20.48 0.21
C ARG A 54 -2.07 21.16 0.90
N HIS A 55 -3.18 20.45 1.02
CA HIS A 55 -4.41 20.94 1.64
C HIS A 55 -4.61 20.39 3.05
N GLY A 56 -3.52 20.08 3.75
CA GLY A 56 -3.54 19.78 5.19
C GLY A 56 -3.74 18.31 5.55
N ALA A 57 -3.51 17.37 4.64
CA ALA A 57 -3.54 15.96 5.02
C ALA A 57 -2.49 15.65 6.09
N LYS A 58 -2.95 15.24 7.27
CA LYS A 58 -2.08 14.89 8.40
C LYS A 58 -1.24 13.66 8.05
N VAL A 59 0.03 13.88 7.77
CA VAL A 59 1.06 12.86 7.58
C VAL A 59 1.91 12.75 8.84
N LYS A 60 2.38 11.53 9.15
CA LYS A 60 3.32 11.37 10.27
C LYS A 60 4.68 11.90 9.84
N ILE A 61 5.18 12.88 10.58
CA ILE A 61 6.52 13.43 10.43
C ILE A 61 7.47 12.63 11.32
N CYS A 62 8.74 12.59 10.94
CA CYS A 62 9.80 11.98 11.73
C CYS A 62 9.81 12.52 13.16
N SER A 63 9.80 11.64 14.15
CA SER A 63 9.86 12.02 15.58
C SER A 63 11.19 12.64 16.04
N PHE A 64 12.14 12.86 15.13
CA PHE A 64 13.42 13.48 15.45
C PHE A 64 13.25 15.00 15.40
N GLU A 65 13.75 15.71 16.41
CA GLU A 65 13.54 17.15 16.53
C GLU A 65 14.06 17.92 15.31
N GLY A 66 13.26 18.90 14.86
CA GLY A 66 13.56 19.69 13.66
C GLY A 66 13.47 18.94 12.32
N CYS A 67 13.12 17.65 12.32
CA CYS A 67 13.01 16.89 11.08
C CYS A 67 11.64 17.06 10.41
N THR A 68 11.62 17.54 9.17
CA THR A 68 10.40 17.68 8.35
C THR A 68 10.13 16.49 7.43
N ASN A 69 10.98 15.46 7.45
CA ASN A 69 10.78 14.28 6.60
C ASN A 69 9.60 13.44 7.07
N HIS A 70 8.94 12.77 6.12
CA HIS A 70 7.92 11.79 6.45
C HIS A 70 8.48 10.60 7.23
N ALA A 71 7.82 10.29 8.35
CA ALA A 71 8.07 9.08 9.10
C ALA A 71 7.71 7.84 8.27
N LYS A 72 8.54 6.80 8.41
CA LYS A 72 8.31 5.47 7.87
C LYS A 72 7.92 4.55 9.05
N LYS A 73 8.31 3.27 8.98
CA LYS A 73 8.09 2.33 10.09
C LYS A 73 8.95 2.76 11.29
N GLY A 74 8.35 2.72 12.48
CA GLY A 74 9.03 3.13 13.72
C GLY A 74 9.01 4.63 14.03
N GLY A 75 8.20 5.44 13.33
CA GLY A 75 8.03 6.87 13.66
C GLY A 75 9.15 7.80 13.21
N VAL A 76 10.25 7.25 12.70
CA VAL A 76 11.39 8.02 12.18
C VAL A 76 11.47 7.95 10.65
N CYS A 77 12.25 8.84 10.03
CA CYS A 77 12.54 8.79 8.60
C CYS A 77 13.77 7.92 8.31
N ARG A 78 14.06 7.64 7.03
CA ARG A 78 15.21 6.81 6.63
C ARG A 78 16.54 7.38 7.14
N ARG A 79 16.69 8.71 7.18
CA ARG A 79 17.89 9.38 7.70
C ARG A 79 18.06 9.24 9.21
N HIS A 80 16.95 9.12 9.94
CA HIS A 80 16.94 9.03 11.41
C HIS A 80 16.63 7.60 11.90
N GLY A 81 17.01 6.59 11.11
CA GLY A 81 16.99 5.20 11.58
C GLY A 81 15.76 4.39 11.21
N ALA A 82 14.93 4.82 10.26
CA ALA A 82 13.89 3.95 9.73
C ALA A 82 14.51 2.79 8.95
N LYS A 83 14.60 1.63 9.60
CA LYS A 83 15.14 0.41 9.01
C LYS A 83 14.09 -0.26 8.12
N ASN A 84 14.55 -0.77 6.98
CA ASN A 84 13.78 -1.74 6.22
C ASN A 84 13.55 -2.96 7.12
N GLN A 85 12.36 -3.54 7.03
CA GLN A 85 12.09 -4.76 7.76
C GLN A 85 12.89 -5.89 7.11
N LEU A 86 13.55 -6.70 7.91
CA LEU A 86 14.17 -7.94 7.47
C LEU A 86 13.15 -9.07 7.50
N CYS A 87 13.45 -10.11 6.76
CA CYS A 87 12.68 -11.34 6.75
C CYS A 87 12.63 -11.92 8.17
N SER A 88 11.43 -12.24 8.66
CA SER A 88 11.24 -12.86 9.96
C SER A 88 11.74 -14.31 10.05
N GLN A 89 12.29 -14.86 8.96
CA GLN A 89 12.87 -16.21 8.99
C GLN A 89 14.24 -16.20 9.65
N VAL A 90 14.46 -17.17 10.54
CA VAL A 90 15.72 -17.30 11.28
C VAL A 90 16.89 -17.46 10.31
N GLY A 91 17.95 -16.68 10.52
CA GLY A 91 19.14 -16.68 9.66
C GLY A 91 18.98 -15.96 8.31
N CYS A 92 17.83 -15.35 8.03
CA CYS A 92 17.61 -14.63 6.77
C CYS A 92 17.93 -13.14 6.88
N THR A 93 18.90 -12.66 6.09
CA THR A 93 19.28 -11.24 6.00
C THR A 93 18.53 -10.48 4.90
N ASN A 94 17.65 -11.16 4.15
CA ASN A 94 16.90 -10.53 3.06
C ASN A 94 15.86 -9.54 3.61
N GLY A 95 15.62 -8.46 2.87
CA GLY A 95 14.53 -7.54 3.17
C GLY A 95 13.16 -8.22 3.09
N ALA A 96 12.32 -8.00 4.10
CA ALA A 96 10.92 -8.37 4.06
C ALA A 96 10.17 -7.48 3.07
N VAL A 97 9.28 -8.11 2.30
CA VAL A 97 8.45 -7.42 1.31
C VAL A 97 7.04 -7.23 1.87
N LYS A 98 6.24 -8.30 1.87
CA LYS A 98 4.85 -8.28 2.35
C LYS A 98 4.65 -9.42 3.34
N GLY A 99 4.03 -9.12 4.47
CA GLY A 99 3.78 -10.12 5.52
C GLY A 99 5.00 -10.43 6.38
N GLY A 100 6.03 -9.58 6.40
CA GLY A 100 7.22 -9.77 7.26
C GLY A 100 8.25 -10.76 6.72
N VAL A 101 8.02 -11.39 5.57
CA VAL A 101 8.95 -12.32 4.93
C VAL A 101 9.49 -11.77 3.61
N CYS A 102 10.63 -12.28 3.16
CA CYS A 102 11.20 -11.96 1.84
C CYS A 102 10.53 -12.78 0.73
N MET A 103 10.83 -12.46 -0.53
CA MET A 103 10.28 -13.18 -1.69
C MET A 103 10.59 -14.68 -1.66
N LYS A 104 11.77 -15.07 -1.19
CA LYS A 104 12.17 -16.48 -1.06
C LYS A 104 11.42 -17.21 0.07
N HIS A 105 10.99 -16.51 1.10
CA HIS A 105 10.33 -17.09 2.27
C HIS A 105 8.82 -16.87 2.28
N GLY A 106 8.20 -16.86 1.10
CA GLY A 106 6.74 -16.90 0.97
C GLY A 106 6.05 -15.53 0.88
N ALA A 107 6.78 -14.44 0.61
CA ALA A 107 6.13 -13.16 0.34
C ALA A 107 5.34 -13.24 -0.97
N LYS A 108 4.02 -13.10 -0.88
CA LYS A 108 3.13 -13.00 -2.05
C LYS A 108 3.35 -11.65 -2.75
N VAL A 109 4.21 -11.65 -3.76
CA VAL A 109 4.50 -10.52 -4.64
C VAL A 109 3.82 -10.72 -5.98
N ASN A 110 3.28 -9.65 -6.56
CA ASN A 110 2.76 -9.70 -7.93
C ASN A 110 3.96 -9.50 -8.86
N LEU A 111 4.61 -10.59 -9.26
CA LEU A 111 5.65 -10.56 -10.27
C LEU A 111 5.02 -10.37 -11.65
N CYS A 112 5.68 -9.60 -12.49
CA CYS A 112 5.27 -9.44 -13.88
C CYS A 112 5.35 -10.81 -14.59
N SER A 113 4.27 -11.21 -15.25
CA SER A 113 4.20 -12.50 -15.97
C SER A 113 4.92 -12.47 -17.33
N ARG A 114 5.48 -11.31 -17.72
CA ARG A 114 6.26 -11.14 -18.94
C ARG A 114 7.68 -11.63 -18.68
N ALA A 115 8.12 -12.64 -19.43
CA ALA A 115 9.50 -13.12 -19.34
C ALA A 115 10.49 -11.98 -19.61
N GLY A 116 11.45 -11.78 -18.70
CA GLY A 116 12.53 -10.78 -18.83
C GLY A 116 12.24 -9.39 -18.27
N CYS A 117 11.25 -9.23 -17.39
CA CYS A 117 10.84 -7.95 -16.80
C CYS A 117 11.28 -7.77 -15.33
#